data_AF-A0A803LGK8-F1
#
_entry.id   AF-A0A803LGK8-F1
#
_cell.length_a   1.000
_cell.length_b   1.000
_cell.length_c   1.000
_cell.angle_alpha   90.00
_cell.angle_beta   90.00
_cell.angle_gamma   90.00
#
_symmetry.space_group_name_H-M   'P 1'
#
loop_
_entity.id
_entity.type
_entity.pdbx_description
1 polymer ?
#
loop_
_entity_poly.entity_id
_entity_poly.type
_entity_poly.pdbx_seq_one_letter_code
_entity_poly.pdbx_strand_id
1 'polypeptide(L)'
;MELPVEILSREIIKPATPTPPHLKCHKLSLMDQLNPLKYVISITCYAPTPTEDHSTITVARLKQSLSKALSLFYPLAGRLAPDESSIDCNDQGILFVEA
;
A
#
# COMPACT_ATOMS: atom_id res chain seq x y z
N MET A 1 -6.09 27.36 -9.16
CA MET A 1 -4.86 27.05 -9.90
C MET A 1 -4.82 25.54 -10.02
N GLU A 2 -5.12 25.00 -11.20
CA GLU A 2 -5.02 23.57 -11.45
C GLU A 2 -3.54 23.24 -11.65
N LEU A 3 -3.01 22.33 -10.84
CA LEU A 3 -1.68 21.77 -11.08
C LEU A 3 -1.87 20.67 -12.14
N PRO A 4 -1.30 20.80 -13.35
CA PRO A 4 -1.34 19.72 -14.31
C PRO A 4 -0.48 18.57 -13.77
N VAL A 5 -1.14 17.49 -13.36
CA VAL A 5 -0.50 16.27 -12.89
C VAL A 5 -0.72 15.20 -13.96
N GLU A 6 0.36 14.62 -14.48
CA GLU A 6 0.33 13.57 -15.50
C GLU A 6 0.73 12.24 -14.88
N ILE A 7 -0.11 11.22 -15.00
CA ILE A 7 0.23 9.89 -14.47
C ILE A 7 1.29 9.23 -15.37
N LEU A 8 2.46 8.99 -14.80
CA LEU A 8 3.59 8.36 -15.48
C LEU A 8 3.50 6.83 -15.46
N SER A 9 3.10 6.24 -14.32
CA SER A 9 3.03 4.78 -14.17
C SER A 9 2.00 4.33 -13.13
N ARG A 10 1.53 3.08 -13.28
CA ARG A 10 0.65 2.38 -12.33
C ARG A 10 1.13 0.95 -12.16
N GLU A 11 1.43 0.57 -10.93
CA GLU A 11 1.97 -0.75 -10.61
C GLU A 11 1.29 -1.34 -9.39
N ILE A 12 1.18 -2.67 -9.35
CA ILE A 12 0.74 -3.38 -8.16
C ILE A 12 1.96 -3.89 -7.41
N ILE A 13 2.20 -3.33 -6.22
CA ILE A 13 3.31 -3.72 -5.35
C ILE A 13 2.83 -4.83 -4.41
N LYS A 14 3.50 -5.98 -4.51
CA LYS A 14 3.24 -7.16 -3.67
C LYS A 14 4.25 -7.25 -2.53
N PRO A 15 3.95 -7.99 -1.46
CA PRO A 15 4.92 -8.34 -0.43
C PRO A 15 6.19 -8.96 -1.03
N ALA A 16 7.35 -8.61 -0.49
CA ALA A 16 8.63 -9.16 -0.94
C ALA A 16 8.77 -10.65 -0.59
N THR A 17 8.10 -11.07 0.48
CA THR A 17 8.02 -12.46 0.93
C THR A 17 6.54 -12.86 1.02
N PRO A 18 6.14 -14.03 0.51
CA PRO A 18 4.75 -14.47 0.54
C PRO A 18 4.21 -14.58 1.96
N THR A 19 2.92 -14.30 2.13
CA THR A 19 2.23 -14.47 3.41
C THR A 19 2.17 -15.96 3.78
N PRO A 20 2.67 -16.36 4.97
CA PRO A 20 2.61 -17.74 5.42
C PRO A 20 1.17 -18.29 5.46
N PRO A 21 0.93 -19.58 5.16
CA PRO A 21 -0.43 -20.14 5.08
C PRO A 21 -1.30 -19.91 6.32
N HIS A 22 -0.71 -19.97 7.52
CA HIS A 22 -1.43 -19.78 8.78
C HIS A 22 -1.79 -18.30 9.08
N LEU A 23 -1.26 -17.35 8.30
CA LEU A 23 -1.54 -15.91 8.41
C LEU A 23 -2.44 -15.39 7.29
N LYS A 24 -2.94 -16.28 6.42
CA LYS A 24 -3.76 -15.88 5.26
C LYS A 24 -5.12 -15.29 5.61
N CYS A 25 -5.61 -15.47 6.83
CA CYS A 25 -6.87 -14.90 7.28
C CYS A 25 -6.63 -14.02 8.50
N HIS A 26 -6.85 -12.72 8.33
CA HIS A 26 -6.80 -11.76 9.42
C HIS A 26 -8.22 -11.39 9.86
N LYS A 27 -8.64 -11.85 11.04
CA LYS A 27 -9.99 -11.58 11.56
C LYS A 27 -10.08 -10.15 12.09
N LEU A 28 -11.12 -9.43 11.66
CA LEU A 28 -11.40 -8.09 12.15
C LEU A 28 -12.04 -8.16 13.54
N SER A 29 -11.62 -7.25 14.41
CA SER A 29 -12.23 -7.11 15.73
C SER A 29 -13.61 -6.48 15.64
N LEU A 30 -14.38 -6.53 16.74
CA LEU A 30 -15.64 -5.80 16.83
C LEU A 30 -15.45 -4.29 16.60
N MET A 31 -14.33 -3.72 17.07
CA MET A 31 -14.04 -2.31 16.87
C MET A 31 -13.84 -1.97 15.39
N ASP A 32 -13.19 -2.86 14.64
CA ASP A 32 -12.98 -2.69 13.21
C ASP A 32 -14.31 -2.77 12.44
N GLN A 33 -15.20 -3.68 12.82
CA GLN A 33 -16.53 -3.85 12.20
C GLN A 33 -17.51 -2.71 12.51
N LEU A 34 -17.36 -2.05 13.66
CA LEU A 34 -18.16 -0.87 14.01
C LEU A 34 -17.68 0.40 13.31
N ASN A 35 -16.43 0.42 12.82
CA ASN A 35 -15.89 1.55 12.10
C ASN A 35 -16.43 1.60 10.66
N PRO A 36 -16.76 2.80 10.11
CA PRO A 36 -17.18 2.92 8.72
C PRO A 36 -16.08 2.45 7.76
N LEU A 37 -16.46 1.65 6.77
CA LEU A 37 -15.57 1.24 5.67
C LEU A 37 -15.26 2.44 4.77
N LYS A 38 -14.17 3.14 5.07
CA LYS A 38 -13.73 4.33 4.34
C LYS A 38 -12.21 4.33 4.16
N TYR A 39 -11.76 4.84 3.03
CA TYR A 39 -10.34 5.12 2.82
C TYR A 39 -9.91 6.34 3.63
N VAL A 40 -8.85 6.18 4.42
CA VAL A 40 -8.18 7.30 5.09
C VAL A 40 -7.22 7.93 4.10
N ILE A 41 -7.43 9.20 3.77
CA ILE A 41 -6.58 9.96 2.84
C ILE A 41 -5.55 10.74 3.66
N SER A 42 -4.26 10.53 3.35
CA SER A 42 -3.15 11.29 3.91
C SER A 42 -2.25 11.80 2.79
N ILE A 43 -1.85 13.07 2.87
CA ILE A 43 -0.97 13.72 1.89
C ILE A 43 0.25 14.24 2.65
N THR A 44 1.44 13.84 2.23
CA THR A 44 2.71 14.30 2.80
C THR A 44 3.55 14.96 1.71
N CYS A 45 3.98 16.21 1.97
CA CYS A 45 4.82 16.97 1.05
C CYS A 45 6.24 17.07 1.61
N TYR A 46 7.23 16.78 0.78
CA TYR A 46 8.65 16.88 1.13
C TYR A 46 9.27 18.09 0.43
N ALA A 47 10.11 18.85 1.15
CA ALA A 47 10.89 19.92 0.54
C ALA A 47 12.00 19.32 -0.36
N PRO A 48 12.31 19.94 -1.50
CA PRO A 48 13.39 19.48 -2.36
C PRO A 48 14.73 19.57 -1.62
N THR A 49 15.51 18.50 -1.67
CA THR A 49 16.89 18.49 -1.18
C THR A 49 17.84 18.95 -2.30
N PRO A 50 18.80 19.85 -2.02
CA PRO A 50 19.61 20.50 -3.06
C PRO A 50 20.59 19.58 -3.81
N THR A 51 20.67 18.28 -3.46
CA THR A 51 21.73 17.37 -3.93
C THR A 51 21.25 16.16 -4.72
N GLU A 52 19.95 15.95 -4.94
CA GLU A 52 19.47 14.68 -5.49
C GLU A 52 18.70 14.85 -6.81
N ASP A 53 19.44 14.78 -7.91
CA ASP A 53 18.91 14.50 -9.25
C ASP A 53 18.68 12.96 -9.38
N HIS A 54 17.78 12.44 -8.55
CA HIS A 54 17.62 10.99 -8.29
C HIS A 54 16.16 10.51 -8.33
N SER A 55 15.27 11.22 -9.03
CA SER A 55 13.82 10.92 -9.06
C SER A 55 13.51 9.43 -9.30
N THR A 56 14.15 8.81 -10.30
CA THR A 56 13.99 7.38 -10.61
C THR A 56 14.56 6.45 -9.53
N ILE A 57 15.70 6.79 -8.93
CA ILE A 57 16.31 6.02 -7.82
C ILE A 57 15.41 6.09 -6.59
N THR A 58 14.81 7.24 -6.30
CA THR A 58 13.89 7.44 -5.19
C THR A 58 12.62 6.63 -5.37
N VAL A 59 12.00 6.63 -6.55
CA VAL A 59 10.80 5.82 -6.84
C VAL A 59 11.10 4.33 -6.72
N ALA A 60 12.21 3.85 -7.27
CA ALA A 60 12.60 2.44 -7.15
C ALA A 60 12.82 2.04 -5.68
N ARG A 61 13.48 2.89 -4.88
CA ARG A 61 13.67 2.67 -3.44
C ARG A 61 12.36 2.65 -2.67
N LEU A 62 11.41 3.53 -3.01
CA LEU A 62 10.06 3.54 -2.43
C LEU A 62 9.30 2.25 -2.75
N LYS A 63 9.29 1.81 -4.01
CA LYS A 63 8.65 0.54 -4.41
C LYS A 63 9.26 -0.66 -3.67
N GLN A 64 10.59 -0.71 -3.58
CA GLN A 64 11.31 -1.79 -2.90
C GLN A 64 11.07 -1.80 -1.38
N SER A 65 11.12 -0.63 -0.72
CA SER A 65 10.88 -0.53 0.71
C SER A 65 9.43 -0.85 1.05
N LEU A 66 8.48 -0.43 0.21
CA LEU A 66 7.06 -0.76 0.33
C LEU A 66 6.82 -2.26 0.22
N SER A 67 7.41 -2.92 -0.77
CA SER A 67 7.32 -4.38 -0.91
C SER A 67 7.85 -5.12 0.33
N LYS A 68 8.96 -4.67 0.90
CA LYS A 68 9.50 -5.21 2.17
C LYS A 68 8.59 -4.92 3.36
N ALA A 69 8.01 -3.72 3.45
CA ALA A 69 7.07 -3.38 4.51
C ALA A 69 5.80 -4.23 4.44
N LEU A 70 5.27 -4.47 3.24
CA LEU A 70 4.10 -5.32 3.03
C LEU A 70 4.31 -6.78 3.47
N SER A 71 5.56 -7.28 3.51
CA SER A 71 5.83 -8.58 4.14
C SER A 71 5.51 -8.60 5.64
N LEU A 72 5.73 -7.47 6.33
CA LEU A 72 5.46 -7.31 7.76
C LEU A 72 4.00 -6.91 8.02
N PHE A 73 3.45 -6.07 7.15
CA PHE A 73 2.08 -5.57 7.17
C PHE A 73 1.21 -6.28 6.12
N TYR A 74 1.32 -7.61 6.07
CA TYR A 74 0.70 -8.45 5.05
C TYR A 74 -0.83 -8.28 4.88
N PRO A 75 -1.64 -7.95 5.91
CA PRO A 75 -3.07 -7.72 5.68
C PRO A 75 -3.34 -6.56 4.71
N LEU A 76 -2.45 -5.57 4.63
CA LEU A 76 -2.60 -4.43 3.71
C LEU A 76 -2.47 -4.83 2.24
N ALA A 77 -1.82 -5.95 1.93
CA ALA A 77 -1.73 -6.51 0.59
C ALA A 77 -2.89 -7.46 0.24
N GLY A 78 -3.84 -7.66 1.16
CA GLY A 78 -4.99 -8.55 1.00
C GLY A 78 -6.23 -7.86 0.47
N ARG A 79 -7.39 -8.53 0.60
CA ARG A 79 -8.71 -8.00 0.26
C ARG A 79 -9.69 -8.25 1.39
N LEU A 80 -10.60 -7.31 1.60
CA LEU A 80 -11.71 -7.49 2.54
C LEU A 80 -12.57 -8.68 2.08
N ALA A 81 -12.92 -9.57 3.00
CA ALA A 81 -13.81 -10.68 2.72
C ALA A 81 -15.22 -10.18 2.40
N PRO A 82 -16.04 -10.93 1.62
CA PRO A 82 -17.38 -10.49 1.25
C PRO A 82 -18.34 -10.23 2.42
N ASP A 83 -18.09 -10.86 3.57
CA ASP A 83 -18.86 -10.69 4.80
C ASP A 83 -18.29 -9.58 5.71
N GLU A 84 -17.25 -8.88 5.25
CA GLU A 84 -16.59 -7.75 5.94
C GLU A 84 -16.07 -8.10 7.34
N SER A 85 -15.90 -9.39 7.66
CA SER A 85 -15.50 -9.88 8.99
C SER A 85 -14.00 -10.16 9.09
N SER A 86 -13.30 -10.20 7.95
CA SER A 86 -11.90 -10.56 7.87
C SER A 86 -11.24 -10.00 6.61
N ILE A 87 -9.91 -10.03 6.59
CA ILE A 87 -9.10 -9.76 5.41
C ILE A 87 -8.51 -11.09 4.92
N ASP A 88 -8.74 -11.39 3.65
CA ASP A 88 -8.05 -12.43 2.90
C ASP A 88 -6.67 -11.91 2.49
N CYS A 89 -5.63 -12.31 3.23
CA CYS A 89 -4.24 -11.96 2.99
C CYS A 89 -3.67 -12.79 1.83
N ASN A 90 -4.17 -12.51 0.63
CA ASN A 90 -3.91 -13.24 -0.62
C ASN A 90 -2.78 -12.66 -1.49
N ASP A 91 -1.99 -11.74 -0.94
CA ASP A 91 -0.85 -11.08 -1.60
C ASP A 91 -1.22 -10.45 -2.96
N GLN A 92 -2.47 -10.03 -3.14
CA GLN A 92 -2.88 -9.29 -4.34
C GLN A 92 -2.18 -7.93 -4.47
N GLY A 93 -1.62 -7.41 -3.37
CA GLY A 93 -0.81 -6.19 -3.37
C GLY A 93 -1.63 -4.91 -3.40
N ILE A 94 -0.93 -3.79 -3.48
CA ILE A 94 -1.48 -2.44 -3.44
C ILE A 94 -1.10 -1.64 -4.69
N LEU A 95 -1.96 -0.70 -5.08
CA LEU A 95 -1.72 0.19 -6.20
C LEU A 95 -0.69 1.27 -5.81
N PHE A 96 0.38 1.37 -6.58
CA PHE A 96 1.35 2.45 -6.55
C PHE A 96 1.23 3.26 -7.84
N VAL A 97 1.02 4.58 -7.73
CA VAL A 97 0.87 5.50 -8.86
C VAL A 97 1.98 6.53 -8.79
N GLU A 98 2.67 6.72 -9.91
CA GLU A 98 3.67 7.76 -10.09
C GLU A 98 3.09 8.82 -11.02
N ALA A 99 3.27 10.10 -10.69
CA ALA A 99 2.73 11.24 -11.42
C ALA A 99 3.62 12.48 -11.27
#